data_AF-A0A7V3S0Y7-F1
#
_entry.id   AF-A0A7V3S0Y7-F1
#
_cell.length_a   1.000
_cell.length_b   1.000
_cell.length_c   1.000
_cell.angle_alpha   90.00
_cell.angle_beta   90.00
_cell.angle_gamma   90.00
#
_symmetry.space_group_name_H-M   'P 1'
#
loop_
_entity.id
_entity.type
_entity.pdbx_description
1 polymer ?
#
loop_
_entity_poly.entity_id
_entity_poly.type
_entity_poly.pdbx_seq_one_letter_code
_entity_poly.pdbx_strand_id
1 'polypeptide(L)' 'MLKLKNICTFYERIQALRNVSLHIQEREIVSLIGANGAGKTTLLNTISGILAPAEG' A
#
# COMPACT_ATOMS: atom_id res chain seq x y z
N MET A 1 14.28 -7.21 1.62
CA MET A 1 13.23 -6.99 2.65
C MET A 1 12.36 -5.80 2.25
N LEU A 2 11.03 -5.85 2.43
CA LEU A 2 10.10 -4.72 2.17
C LEU A 2 9.43 -4.27 3.48
N LYS A 3 9.44 -2.97 3.77
CA LYS A 3 8.84 -2.39 4.97
C LYS A 3 8.08 -1.11 4.64
N LEU A 4 6.82 -1.05 5.05
CA LEU A 4 5.97 0.14 5.02
C LEU A 4 5.62 0.50 6.45
N LYS A 5 5.65 1.79 6.78
CA LYS A 5 5.27 2.28 8.11
C LYS A 5 4.32 3.44 7.96
N ASN A 6 3.11 3.25 8.45
CA ASN A 6 2.07 4.27 8.54
C ASN A 6 1.75 4.96 7.21
N ILE A 7 1.76 4.20 6.12
CA ILE A 7 1.57 4.76 4.78
C ILE A 7 0.12 5.24 4.59
N CYS A 8 0.00 6.51 4.21
CA CYS A 8 -1.25 7.11 3.78
C CYS A 8 -1.12 7.48 2.30
N THR A 9 -2.12 7.12 1.48
CA THR A 9 -2.11 7.43 0.05
C THR A 9 -3.50 7.84 -0.42
N PHE A 10 -3.54 8.86 -1.26
CA PHE A 10 -4.75 9.33 -1.92
C PHE A 10 -4.76 8.89 -3.37
N TYR A 11 -5.92 8.41 -3.82
CA TYR A 11 -6.23 8.24 -5.23
C TYR A 11 -7.24 9.33 -5.58
N GLU A 12 -6.81 10.32 -6.36
CA GLU A 12 -7.54 11.57 -6.58
C GLU A 12 -7.96 12.23 -5.25
N ARG A 13 -9.26 12.38 -4.99
CA ARG A 13 -9.80 13.00 -3.77
C ARG A 13 -10.12 11.99 -2.66
N ILE A 14 -9.89 10.69 -2.89
CA ILE A 14 -10.26 9.62 -1.97
C ILE A 14 -9.00 9.10 -1.27
N GLN A 15 -9.02 9.10 0.07
CA GLN A 15 -7.98 8.44 0.85
C GLN A 15 -8.15 6.92 0.73
N ALA A 16 -7.30 6.29 -0.08
CA ALA A 16 -7.37 4.88 -0.40
C ALA A 16 -6.55 4.01 0.58
N LEU A 17 -5.43 4.52 1.09
CA LEU A 17 -4.65 3.88 2.15
C LEU A 17 -4.66 4.75 3.40
N ARG A 18 -4.97 4.14 4.55
CA ARG A 18 -5.09 4.79 5.85
C ARG A 18 -4.15 4.12 6.83
N ASN A 19 -3.00 4.75 7.11
CA ASN A 19 -2.03 4.29 8.11
C ASN A 19 -1.64 2.80 7.94
N VAL A 20 -1.30 2.40 6.71
CA VAL A 20 -0.96 1.00 6.39
C VAL A 20 0.49 0.72 6.77
N SER A 21 0.71 -0.28 7.62
CA SER A 21 2.04 -0.79 7.97
C SER A 21 2.16 -2.26 7.57
N LEU A 22 3.29 -2.61 6.97
CA LEU A 22 3.57 -3.94 6.43
C LEU A 22 5.05 -4.24 6.57
N HIS A 23 5.37 -5.49 6.87
CA HIS A 23 6.73 -6.00 6.88
C HIS A 23 6.75 -7.35 6.18
N ILE A 24 7.47 -7.43 5.05
CA ILE A 24 7.62 -8.64 4.25
C ILE A 24 9.10 -9.02 4.24
N GLN A 25 9.37 -10.27 4.63
CA GLN A 25 10.71 -10.83 4.67
C GLN A 25 11.24 -11.14 3.27
N GLU A 26 12.55 -11.35 3.17
CA GLU A 26 13.13 -11.83 1.91
C GLU A 26 12.60 -13.22 1.55
N ARG A 27 12.28 -13.40 0.26
CA ARG A 27 11.74 -14.65 -0.29
C ARG A 27 10.34 -15.02 0.21
N GLU A 28 9.66 -14.13 0.92
CA GLU A 28 8.27 -14.32 1.32
C GLU A 28 7.32 -14.04 0.14
N ILE A 29 6.39 -14.96 -0.11
CA ILE A 29 5.34 -14.81 -1.13
C ILE A 29 4.04 -14.45 -0.41
N VAL A 30 3.49 -13.28 -0.72
CA VAL A 30 2.29 -12.75 -0.08
C VAL A 30 1.21 -12.48 -1.13
N SER A 31 -0.05 -12.75 -0.79
CA SER A 31 -1.20 -12.34 -1.59
C SER A 31 -1.97 -11.21 -0.90
N LEU A 32 -2.47 -10.26 -1.70
CA LEU A 32 -3.28 -9.14 -1.22
C LEU A 32 -4.73 -9.34 -1.64
N ILE A 33 -5.60 -9.63 -0.67
CA ILE A 33 -7.02 -9.92 -0.89
C ILE A 33 -7.92 -8.84 -0.27
N GLY A 34 -9.16 -8.74 -0.77
CA GLY A 34 -10.15 -7.79 -0.27
C GLY A 34 -11.17 -7.38 -1.33
N ALA A 35 -12.25 -6.71 -0.92
CA ALA A 35 -13.30 -6.24 -1.80
C ALA A 35 -12.83 -5.19 -2.84
N ASN A 36 -13.65 -4.92 -3.85
CA ASN A 36 -13.41 -3.81 -4.78
C ASN A 36 -13.37 -2.49 -4.02
N GLY A 37 -12.40 -1.63 -4.33
CA GLY A 37 -12.19 -0.36 -3.62
C GLY A 37 -11.42 -0.45 -2.30
N ALA A 38 -11.03 -1.65 -1.83
CA ALA A 38 -10.28 -1.81 -0.56
C ALA A 38 -8.84 -1.26 -0.56
N GLY A 39 -8.40 -0.57 -1.62
CA GLY A 39 -7.05 0.01 -1.72
C GLY A 39 -5.97 -0.92 -2.25
N LYS A 40 -6.31 -2.11 -2.77
CA LYS A 40 -5.32 -3.11 -3.23
C LYS A 40 -4.39 -2.59 -4.33
N THR A 41 -4.95 -2.09 -5.42
CA THR A 41 -4.19 -1.53 -6.54
C THR A 41 -3.41 -0.28 -6.10
N THR A 42 -4.00 0.54 -5.24
CA THR A 42 -3.32 1.71 -4.65
C THR A 42 -2.08 1.28 -3.87
N LEU A 43 -2.19 0.26 -3.01
CA LEU A 43 -1.05 -0.26 -2.24
C LEU A 43 0.05 -0.81 -3.15
N LEU A 44 -0.30 -1.59 -4.17
CA LEU A 44 0.69 -2.11 -5.12
C LEU A 44 1.38 -1.00 -5.91
N ASN A 45 0.64 0.01 -6.37
CA ASN A 45 1.20 1.16 -7.06
C ASN A 45 2.09 2.00 -6.16
N THR A 46 1.73 2.15 -4.88
CA THR A 46 2.56 2.85 -3.88
C THR A 46 3.85 2.09 -3.60
N ILE A 47 3.79 0.78 -3.38
CA ILE A 47 4.98 -0.07 -3.19
C ILE A 47 5.89 -0.03 -4.43
N SER A 48 5.29 -0.01 -5.62
CA SER A 48 6.03 -0.01 -6.90
C SER A 48 6.57 1.36 -7.30
N GLY A 49 6.31 2.41 -6.50
CA GLY A 49 6.75 3.79 -6.78
C GLY A 49 5.97 4.51 -7.89
N ILE A 50 4.89 3.90 -8.41
CA ILE A 50 4.01 4.51 -9.41
C ILE A 50 3.17 5.63 -8.78
N LEU A 51 2.81 5.48 -7.52
CA LEU A 51 2.01 6.45 -6.77
C LEU A 51 2.68 6.82 -5.45
N ALA A 52 3.13 8.06 -5.32
CA ALA A 52 3.77 8.52 -4.09
C ALA A 52 2.78 8.49 -2.90
N PRO A 53 3.23 8.02 -1.72
CA PRO A 53 2.45 8.17 -0.50
C PRO A 53 2.36 9.66 -0.11
N ALA A 54 1.26 10.03 0.53
CA ALA A 54 1.11 11.34 1.14
C ALA A 54 1.84 11.42 2.50
N GLU A 55 1.94 10.30 3.21
CA GLU A 55 2.66 10.18 4.48
C GLU A 55 3.30 8.79 4.59
N GLY A 56 4.37 8.69 5.39
CA GLY A 56 5.06 7.43 5.74
C GLY A 56 6.28 7.11 4.90
#